data_AF-A0A8J7HE76-F1
#
_entry.id   AF-A0A8J7HE76-F1
#
_cell.length_a   1.000
_cell.length_b   1.000
_cell.length_c   1.000
_cell.angle_alpha   90.00
_cell.angle_beta   90.00
_cell.angle_gamma   90.00
#
_symmetry.space_group_name_H-M   'P 1'
#
loop_
_entity.id
_entity.type
_entity.pdbx_description
1 polymer ?
#
loop_
_entity_poly.entity_id
_entity_poly.type
_entity_poly.pdbx_seq_one_letter_code
_entity_poly.pdbx_strand_id
1 'polypeptide(L)'
;MRTGVTYDPSPISDEFVTARLPGSDRTLVGIGASYQPSKSLSFDVGYTHVFAEDSPINQSSSTAGTVRGKFASEVDIIGVQLNWQF
;
A
#
# COMPACT_ATOMS: atom_id res chain seq x y z
N MET A 1 -18.15 -12.30 4.10
CA MET A 1 -16.95 -11.61 4.66
C MET A 1 -15.73 -12.09 3.88
N ARG A 2 -14.77 -11.20 3.64
CA ARG A 2 -13.51 -11.48 2.95
C ARG A 2 -12.37 -10.99 3.83
N THR A 3 -11.26 -11.71 3.82
CA THR A 3 -9.99 -11.31 4.46
C THR A 3 -8.85 -11.69 3.53
N GLY A 4 -7.71 -11.02 3.63
CA GLY A 4 -6.56 -11.29 2.79
C GLY A 4 -5.26 -10.76 3.36
N VAL A 5 -4.16 -11.43 3.00
CA VAL A 5 -2.79 -11.01 3.25
C VAL A 5 -2.04 -11.07 1.93
N THR A 6 -1.28 -10.03 1.63
CA THR A 6 -0.40 -9.97 0.46
C THR A 6 0.97 -9.49 0.89
N TYR A 7 2.02 -10.19 0.46
CA TYR A 7 3.40 -9.71 0.55
C TYR A 7 3.83 -9.22 -0.84
N ASP A 8 4.31 -7.99 -0.90
CA ASP A 8 4.69 -7.25 -2.11
C ASP A 8 6.15 -6.77 -1.96
N PRO A 9 7.13 -7.57 -2.40
CA PRO A 9 8.54 -7.20 -2.29
C PRO A 9 8.88 -6.07 -3.28
N SER A 10 9.71 -5.13 -2.85
CA SER A 10 10.15 -4.02 -3.68
C SER A 10 11.09 -4.51 -4.78
N PRO A 11 10.93 -4.08 -6.04
CA PRO A 11 11.91 -4.33 -7.08
C PRO A 11 13.13 -3.40 -6.98
N ILE A 12 13.13 -2.44 -6.05
CA ILE A 12 14.18 -1.43 -5.88
C ILE A 12 15.12 -1.89 -4.77
N SER A 13 16.37 -2.18 -5.12
CA SER A 13 17.44 -2.41 -4.12
C SER A 13 17.71 -1.11 -3.35
N ASP A 14 18.08 -1.20 -2.07
CA ASP A 14 18.34 -0.08 -1.14
C ASP A 14 19.29 0.98 -1.73
N GLU A 15 20.25 0.56 -2.53
CA GLU A 15 21.24 1.41 -3.21
C GLU A 15 20.64 2.33 -4.30
N PHE A 16 19.44 2.00 -4.79
CA PHE A 16 18.71 2.79 -5.80
C PHE A 16 17.51 3.55 -5.21
N VAL A 17 17.30 3.48 -3.90
CA VAL A 17 16.29 4.28 -3.21
C VAL A 17 16.64 5.76 -3.35
N THR A 18 15.64 6.56 -3.73
CA THR A 18 15.78 8.02 -3.81
C THR A 18 14.67 8.69 -3.02
N ALA A 19 14.87 9.96 -2.69
CA ALA A 19 13.85 10.71 -1.95
C ALA A 19 12.51 10.85 -2.70
N ARG A 20 12.51 10.68 -4.03
CA ARG A 20 11.29 10.72 -4.86
C ARG A 20 10.62 9.37 -5.02
N LEU A 21 11.35 8.28 -4.77
CA LEU A 21 10.85 6.92 -4.90
C LEU A 21 11.42 6.07 -3.75
N PRO A 22 10.79 6.12 -2.57
CA PRO A 22 11.16 5.27 -1.45
C PRO A 22 10.69 3.84 -1.73
N GLY A 23 11.61 3.00 -2.23
CA GLY A 23 11.37 1.57 -2.42
C GLY A 23 11.38 0.84 -1.08
N SER A 24 10.34 0.07 -0.79
CA SER A 24 10.23 -0.72 0.43
C SER A 24 9.32 -1.92 0.19
N ASP A 25 9.62 -3.03 0.86
CA ASP A 25 8.77 -4.21 0.95
C ASP A 25 7.50 -3.87 1.73
N ARG A 26 6.37 -4.44 1.29
CA ARG A 26 5.07 -4.15 1.87
C ARG A 26 4.30 -5.42 2.18
N THR A 27 3.68 -5.44 3.35
CA THR A 27 2.68 -6.43 3.71
C THR A 27 1.33 -5.75 3.83
N LEU A 28 0.35 -6.21 3.05
CA LEU A 28 -1.00 -5.70 3.06
C LEU A 28 -1.89 -6.68 3.82
N VAL A 29 -2.65 -6.19 4.78
CA VAL A 29 -3.66 -6.95 5.53
C VAL A 29 -5.01 -6.31 5.29
N GLY A 30 -5.94 -7.08 4.71
CA GLY A 30 -7.25 -6.57 4.31
C GLY A 30 -8.42 -7.35 4.89
N ILE A 31 -9.51 -6.63 5.16
CA ILE A 31 -10.81 -7.19 5.54
C ILE A 31 -11.92 -6.52 4.72
N GLY A 32 -13.02 -7.24 4.49
CA GLY A 32 -14.15 -6.70 3.76
C GLY A 32 -15.46 -7.46 3.98
N ALA A 33 -16.54 -6.78 3.66
CA ALA A 33 -17.90 -7.30 3.76
C ALA A 33 -18.70 -6.92 2.52
N SER A 34 -19.65 -7.79 2.18
CA SER A 34 -20.59 -7.58 1.09
C SER A 34 -22.00 -7.78 1.64
N TYR A 35 -22.91 -6.91 1.25
CA TYR A 35 -24.32 -6.97 1.61
C TYR A 35 -25.18 -6.93 0.35
N GLN A 36 -26.11 -7.87 0.21
CA GLN A 36 -26.92 -8.03 -0.99
C GLN A 36 -28.42 -7.97 -0.62
N PRO A 37 -29.02 -6.77 -0.58
CA PRO A 37 -30.43 -6.62 -0.20
C PRO A 37 -31.42 -7.17 -1.23
N SER A 38 -31.01 -7.32 -2.50
CA SER A 38 -31.84 -7.92 -3.55
C SER A 38 -30.97 -8.63 -4.59
N LYS A 39 -31.59 -9.38 -5.51
CA LYS A 39 -30.88 -10.03 -6.62
C LYS A 39 -30.22 -9.03 -7.59
N SER A 40 -30.71 -7.80 -7.62
CA SER A 40 -30.27 -6.75 -8.54
C SER A 40 -29.34 -5.73 -7.88
N LEU A 41 -29.14 -5.77 -6.56
CA LEU A 41 -28.38 -4.74 -5.85
C LEU A 41 -27.44 -5.37 -4.82
N SER A 42 -26.16 -4.99 -4.86
CA SER A 42 -25.20 -5.32 -3.80
C SER A 42 -24.32 -4.13 -3.43
N PHE A 43 -23.82 -4.17 -2.20
CA PHE A 43 -22.91 -3.20 -1.62
C PHE A 43 -21.68 -3.94 -1.10
N ASP A 44 -20.49 -3.40 -1.35
CA ASP A 44 -19.24 -3.91 -0.80
C ASP A 44 -18.53 -2.80 -0.02
N VAL A 45 -17.90 -3.18 1.08
CA VAL A 45 -17.00 -2.33 1.85
C VAL A 45 -15.73 -3.10 2.16
N GLY A 46 -14.59 -2.43 2.08
CA GLY A 46 -13.29 -3.00 2.36
C GLY A 46 -12.36 -2.02 3.06
N TYR A 47 -11.47 -2.56 3.88
CA TYR A 47 -10.37 -1.86 4.51
C TYR A 47 -9.10 -2.69 4.38
N THR A 48 -8.00 -2.04 3.99
CA THR A 48 -6.67 -2.66 3.91
C THR A 48 -5.65 -1.76 4.57
N HIS A 49 -4.87 -2.34 5.46
CA HIS A 49 -3.72 -1.71 6.08
C HIS A 49 -2.43 -2.21 5.44
N VAL A 50 -1.54 -1.30 5.06
CA VAL A 50 -0.25 -1.59 4.42
C VAL A 50 0.86 -1.27 5.40
N PHE A 51 1.52 -2.33 5.88
CA PHE A 51 2.76 -2.25 6.62
C PHE A 51 3.91 -2.15 5.61
N ALA A 52 4.60 -1.00 5.54
CA ALA A 52 5.82 -0.88 4.75
C ALA A 52 7.04 -0.94 5.68
N GLU A 53 8.09 -1.62 5.23
CA GLU A 53 9.36 -1.64 5.95
C GLU A 53 10.09 -0.29 5.84
N ASP A 54 11.02 -0.03 6.76
CA ASP A 54 11.85 1.16 6.71
C ASP A 54 12.79 1.12 5.50
N SER A 55 12.67 2.10 4.60
CA SER A 55 13.53 2.21 3.42
C SER A 55 14.74 3.09 3.71
N PRO A 56 15.98 2.55 3.73
CA PRO A 56 17.16 3.38 3.93
C PRO A 56 17.46 4.21 2.68
N ILE A 57 17.89 5.46 2.88
CA ILE A 57 18.42 6.31 1.82
C ILE A 57 19.84 6.72 2.14
N ASN A 58 20.72 6.62 1.15
CA ASN A 58 22.07 7.14 1.19
C ASN A 58 22.45 7.68 -0.19
N GLN A 59 21.88 8.83 -0.54
CA GLN A 59 22.08 9.47 -1.83
C GLN A 59 23.03 10.65 -1.69
N SER A 60 24.14 10.63 -2.42
CA SER A 60 25.09 11.74 -2.46
C SER A 60 25.11 12.40 -3.83
N SER A 61 25.16 13.73 -3.85
CA SER A 61 25.29 14.55 -5.05
C SER A 61 26.45 15.53 -4.87
N SER A 62 27.27 15.66 -5.90
CA SER A 62 28.41 16.59 -5.93
C SER A 62 27.97 18.06 -5.87
N THR A 63 26.74 18.38 -6.26
CA THR A 63 26.20 19.75 -6.29
C THR A 63 25.12 20.02 -5.25
N ALA A 64 24.46 18.98 -4.73
CA ALA A 64 23.30 19.10 -3.83
C ALA A 64 23.53 18.54 -2.42
N GLY A 65 24.72 18.01 -2.12
CA GLY A 65 25.05 17.43 -0.82
C GLY A 65 24.59 15.98 -0.67
N THR A 66 24.61 15.48 0.56
CA THR A 66 24.27 14.08 0.88
C THR A 66 23.00 14.00 1.71
N VAL A 67 22.06 13.15 1.28
CA VAL A 67 20.83 12.80 2.00
C VAL A 67 20.99 11.39 2.54
N ARG A 68 21.00 11.28 3.86
CA ARG A 68 21.11 10.00 4.56
C ARG A 68 20.07 9.90 5.66
N GLY A 69 19.33 8.79 5.68
CA GLY A 69 18.23 8.59 6.62
C GLY A 69 17.44 7.34 6.31
N LYS A 70 16.19 7.31 6.78
CA LYS A 70 15.22 6.25 6.50
C LYS A 70 13.85 6.85 6.24
N PHE A 71 13.07 6.22 5.35
CA PHE A 71 11.66 6.50 5.16
C PHE A 71 10.85 5.44 5.90
N ALA A 72 10.07 5.88 6.89
CA ALA A 72 9.01 5.08 7.48
C ALA A 72 7.69 5.46 6.81
N SER A 73 6.87 4.48 6.42
CA SER A 73 5.60 4.73 5.74
C SER A 73 4.56 3.70 6.15
N GLU A 74 3.32 4.15 6.23
CA GLU A 74 2.15 3.36 6.58
C GLU A 74 0.99 3.86 5.71
N VAL A 75 0.14 2.96 5.22
CA VAL A 75 -0.96 3.33 4.33
C VAL A 75 -2.24 2.60 4.73
N ASP A 76 -3.32 3.36 4.83
CA ASP A 76 -4.68 2.85 5.02
C ASP A 76 -5.50 3.05 3.74
N ILE A 77 -6.15 1.99 3.27
CA ILE A 77 -7.01 2.00 2.08
C ILE A 77 -8.43 1.64 2.52
N ILE A 78 -9.39 2.50 2.20
CA ILE A 78 -10.83 2.25 2.44
C ILE A 78 -11.55 2.30 1.09
N GLY A 79 -12.40 1.30 0.84
CA GLY A 79 -13.17 1.18 -0.40
C GLY A 79 -14.64 0.91 -0.12
N VAL A 80 -15.51 1.53 -0.92
CA VAL A 80 -16.94 1.26 -0.97
C VAL A 80 -17.37 1.07 -2.42
N GLN A 81 -18.27 0.12 -2.67
CA GLN A 81 -18.77 -0.18 -4.01
C GLN A 81 -20.26 -0.49 -3.98
N LEU A 82 -20.97 -0.08 -5.03
CA LEU A 82 -22.38 -0.41 -5.29
C LEU A 82 -22.46 -1.09 -6.64
N ASN A 83 -23.11 -2.24 -6.70
CA ASN A 83 -23.36 -2.94 -7.95
C ASN A 83 -24.87 -3.03 -8.20
N TRP A 84 -25.29 -2.64 -9.40
CA TRP A 84 -26.68 -2.75 -9.86
C TRP A 84 -26.74 -3.62 -11.12
N GLN A 85 -27.60 -4.63 -11.12
CA GLN A 85 -27.82 -5.56 -12.22
C GLN A 85 -29.24 -5.40 -12.78
N PHE A 86 -29.32 -5.08 -14.08
CA PHE A 86 -30.55 -4.90 -14.84
C PHE A 86 -31.01 -6.19 -15.51
#